data_AF-A0A927F3Q7-F1
#
_entry.id   AF-A0A927F3Q7-F1
#
_cell.length_a   1.000
_cell.length_b   1.000
_cell.length_c   1.000
_cell.angle_alpha   90.00
_cell.angle_beta   90.00
_cell.angle_gamma   90.00
#
_symmetry.space_group_name_H-M   'P 1'
#
loop_
_entity.id
_entity.type
_entity.pdbx_description
1 polymer ?
#
loop_
_entity_poly.entity_id
_entity_poly.type
_entity_poly.pdbx_seq_one_letter_code
_entity_poly.pdbx_strand_id
1 'polypeptide(L)'
;LAAGEEAPGVITGSGQVERPVFVFPGQGSQWTGMAHELLNTSAAFRESIGACEAALDPHVDWSLTEVLRSDEPITRVDVIQPVLFAVM
;
A
#
# COMPACT_ATOMS: atom_id res chain seq x y z
N LEU A 1 2.53 -13.42 30.10
CA LEU A 1 1.26 -12.67 30.30
C LEU A 1 0.64 -12.44 28.93
N ALA A 2 -0.64 -12.78 28.74
CA ALA A 2 -1.37 -12.47 27.50
C ALA A 2 -1.84 -11.00 27.45
N ALA A 3 -1.84 -10.34 28.62
CA ALA A 3 -2.21 -8.94 28.80
C ALA A 3 -1.02 -7.94 28.75
N GLY A 4 0.21 -8.42 28.50
CA GLY A 4 1.41 -7.56 28.45
C GLY A 4 1.96 -7.09 29.80
N GLU A 5 1.49 -7.65 30.91
CA GLU A 5 1.95 -7.29 32.26
C GLU A 5 3.37 -7.84 32.57
N GLU A 6 4.00 -7.36 33.64
CA GLU A 6 5.29 -7.86 34.13
C GLU A 6 5.14 -9.15 34.97
N ALA A 7 6.02 -10.14 34.74
CA ALA A 7 6.10 -11.35 35.54
C ALA A 7 7.57 -11.70 35.87
N PRO A 8 7.83 -12.36 37.01
CA PRO A 8 9.16 -12.87 37.34
C PRO A 8 9.70 -13.74 36.20
N GLY A 9 10.86 -13.36 35.65
CA GLY A 9 11.49 -14.06 34.52
C GLY A 9 11.18 -13.49 33.12
N VAL A 10 10.34 -12.44 33.02
CA VAL A 10 10.17 -11.71 31.75
C VAL A 10 11.29 -10.70 31.58
N ILE A 11 11.97 -10.74 30.43
CA ILE A 11 12.96 -9.73 30.03
C ILE A 11 12.36 -8.95 28.86
N THR A 12 12.28 -7.63 29.00
CA THR A 12 11.91 -6.72 27.92
C THR A 12 13.16 -6.03 27.36
N GLY A 13 13.14 -5.71 26.06
CA GLY A 13 14.24 -5.04 25.38
C GLY A 13 13.70 -4.19 24.24
N SER A 14 14.43 -3.13 23.90
CA SER A 14 14.19 -2.33 22.70
C SER A 14 15.43 -2.37 21.82
N GLY A 15 15.22 -2.35 20.51
CA GLY A 15 16.28 -2.29 19.51
C GLY A 15 15.96 -1.20 18.50
N GLN A 16 16.99 -0.58 17.94
CA GLN A 16 16.85 0.34 16.82
C GLN A 16 17.19 -0.40 15.52
N VAL A 17 16.32 -0.25 14.52
CA VAL A 17 16.62 -0.70 13.15
C VAL A 17 17.37 0.44 12.47
N GLU A 18 18.65 0.23 12.24
CA GLU A 18 19.46 1.14 11.43
C GLU A 18 19.46 0.66 9.98
N ARG A 19 19.11 1.55 9.03
CA ARG A 19 19.18 1.33 7.57
C ARG A 19 18.21 0.27 7.02
N PRO A 20 16.90 0.56 6.92
CA PRO A 20 15.96 -0.34 6.27
C PRO A 20 16.27 -0.47 4.76
N VAL A 21 16.00 -1.65 4.21
CA VAL A 21 15.97 -1.90 2.76
C VAL A 21 14.51 -2.00 2.34
N PHE A 22 14.11 -1.18 1.36
CA PHE A 22 12.79 -1.26 0.76
C PHE A 22 12.82 -2.25 -0.41
N VAL A 23 11.89 -3.20 -0.40
CA VAL A 23 11.73 -4.22 -1.45
C VAL A 23 10.31 -4.14 -1.96
N PHE A 24 10.15 -3.98 -3.26
CA PHE A 24 8.87 -3.78 -3.92
C PHE A 24 8.52 -5.04 -4.72
N PRO A 25 7.50 -5.82 -4.30
CA PRO A 25 7.10 -7.03 -5.01
C PRO A 25 6.47 -6.70 -6.37
N GLY A 26 6.53 -7.64 -7.30
CA GLY A 26 5.86 -7.53 -8.59
C GLY A 26 4.38 -7.97 -8.56
N GLN A 27 3.89 -8.33 -9.75
CA GLN A 27 2.56 -8.90 -9.95
C GLN A 27 2.29 -10.14 -9.08
N GLY A 28 1.08 -10.24 -8.55
CA GLY A 28 0.63 -11.28 -7.64
C GLY A 28 0.43 -10.79 -6.20
N SER A 29 0.87 -9.56 -5.89
CA SER A 29 0.71 -8.91 -4.59
C SER A 29 -0.60 -8.12 -4.47
N GLN A 30 -1.31 -7.88 -5.58
CA GLN A 30 -2.56 -7.11 -5.61
C GLN A 30 -3.73 -7.88 -4.98
N TRP A 31 -4.61 -7.16 -4.30
CA TRP A 31 -5.88 -7.67 -3.76
C TRP A 31 -6.95 -6.56 -3.76
N THR A 32 -8.22 -6.95 -3.78
CA THR A 32 -9.36 -6.01 -3.79
C THR A 32 -9.39 -5.17 -2.51
N GLY A 33 -9.35 -3.85 -2.64
CA GLY A 33 -9.39 -2.93 -1.49
C GLY A 33 -8.03 -2.54 -0.92
N MET A 34 -6.92 -2.92 -1.55
CA MET A 34 -5.57 -2.79 -0.98
C MET A 34 -5.12 -1.37 -0.58
N ALA A 35 -5.76 -0.34 -1.13
CA ALA A 35 -5.44 1.05 -0.85
C ALA A 35 -6.58 1.81 -0.12
N HIS A 36 -7.72 1.17 0.14
CA HIS A 36 -8.95 1.84 0.60
C HIS A 36 -8.73 2.61 1.91
N GLU A 37 -8.16 1.93 2.90
CA GLU A 37 -7.94 2.54 4.20
C GLU A 37 -6.99 3.73 4.11
N LEU A 38 -5.84 3.55 3.43
CA LEU A 38 -4.83 4.60 3.28
C LEU A 38 -5.33 5.79 2.46
N LEU A 39 -6.14 5.56 1.42
CA LEU A 39 -6.80 6.64 0.67
C LEU A 39 -7.71 7.47 1.58
N ASN A 40 -8.37 6.85 2.57
CA ASN A 40 -9.27 7.53 3.48
C ASN A 40 -8.53 8.20 4.66
N THR A 41 -7.45 7.59 5.17
CA THR A 41 -6.81 7.99 6.42
C THR A 41 -5.50 8.77 6.25
N SER A 42 -4.78 8.59 5.15
CA SER A 42 -3.47 9.19 4.91
C SER A 42 -3.51 10.26 3.82
N ALA A 43 -3.29 11.51 4.21
CA ALA A 43 -3.21 12.63 3.26
C ALA A 43 -2.01 12.48 2.31
N ALA A 44 -0.85 12.08 2.82
CA ALA A 44 0.37 11.88 2.03
C ALA A 44 0.20 10.76 0.97
N PHE A 45 -0.47 9.67 1.36
CA PHE A 45 -0.77 8.58 0.41
C PHE A 45 -1.71 9.07 -0.69
N ARG A 46 -2.77 9.80 -0.33
CA ARG A 46 -3.73 10.35 -1.29
C ARG A 46 -3.08 11.36 -2.26
N GLU A 47 -2.18 12.19 -1.77
CA GLU A 47 -1.41 13.13 -2.61
C GLU A 47 -0.50 12.38 -3.59
N SER A 48 0.22 11.36 -3.12
CA SER A 48 1.07 10.52 -3.98
C SER A 48 0.25 9.82 -5.07
N ILE A 49 -0.90 9.23 -4.73
CA ILE A 49 -1.80 8.62 -5.72
C ILE A 49 -2.30 9.65 -6.74
N GLY A 50 -2.67 10.86 -6.30
CA GLY A 50 -3.08 11.93 -7.22
C GLY A 50 -1.96 12.34 -8.18
N ALA A 51 -0.71 12.39 -7.72
CA ALA A 51 0.45 12.66 -8.57
C ALA A 51 0.71 11.52 -9.58
N CYS A 52 0.59 10.26 -9.13
CA CYS A 52 0.69 9.09 -10.01
C CYS A 52 -0.43 9.09 -11.06
N GLU A 53 -1.66 9.40 -10.69
CA GLU A 53 -2.80 9.49 -11.61
C GLU A 53 -2.55 10.54 -12.70
N ALA A 54 -2.11 11.74 -12.32
CA ALA A 54 -1.77 12.79 -13.27
C ALA A 54 -0.62 12.39 -14.23
N ALA A 55 0.35 11.60 -13.75
CA ALA A 55 1.44 11.09 -14.58
C ALA A 55 1.00 9.95 -15.52
N LEU A 56 0.01 9.15 -15.11
CA LEU A 56 -0.51 8.02 -15.89
C LEU A 56 -1.55 8.46 -16.93
N ASP A 57 -2.31 9.53 -16.66
CA ASP A 57 -3.38 10.07 -17.51
C ASP A 57 -3.08 10.08 -19.03
N PRO A 58 -1.91 10.54 -19.53
CA PRO A 58 -1.62 10.52 -20.96
C PRO A 58 -1.34 9.12 -21.55
N HIS A 59 -1.23 8.08 -20.72
CA HIS A 59 -0.80 6.73 -21.10
C HIS A 59 -1.89 5.66 -20.91
N VAL A 60 -2.97 5.98 -20.20
CA VAL A 60 -4.04 5.04 -19.87
C VAL A 60 -5.42 5.62 -20.20
N ASP A 61 -6.42 4.75 -20.32
CA ASP A 61 -7.81 5.10 -20.61
C ASP A 61 -8.75 4.91 -19.41
N TRP A 62 -8.18 4.85 -18.19
CA TRP A 62 -8.89 4.60 -16.93
C TRP A 62 -8.35 5.49 -15.80
N SER A 63 -9.19 5.75 -14.77
CA SER A 63 -8.77 6.50 -13.58
C SER A 63 -8.13 5.59 -12.54
N LEU A 64 -6.93 5.95 -12.09
CA LEU A 64 -6.24 5.25 -11.01
C LEU A 64 -7.03 5.32 -9.70
N THR A 65 -7.56 6.48 -9.37
CA THR A 65 -8.33 6.66 -8.14
C THR A 65 -9.62 5.84 -8.17
N GLU A 66 -10.31 5.77 -9.30
CA GLU A 66 -11.53 4.93 -9.44
C GLU A 66 -11.21 3.44 -9.31
N VAL A 67 -10.16 2.95 -9.98
CA VAL A 67 -9.73 1.55 -9.86
C VAL A 67 -9.38 1.21 -8.41
N LEU A 68 -8.64 2.07 -7.72
CA LEU A 68 -8.26 1.83 -6.32
C LEU A 68 -9.45 1.89 -5.36
N ARG A 69 -10.51 2.63 -5.68
CA ARG A 69 -11.75 2.71 -4.86
C ARG A 69 -12.75 1.60 -5.18
N SER A 70 -12.57 0.90 -6.28
CA SER A 70 -13.44 -0.20 -6.69
C SER A 70 -13.33 -1.40 -5.74
N ASP A 71 -14.44 -2.11 -5.58
CA ASP A 71 -14.51 -3.43 -4.94
C ASP A 71 -14.39 -4.57 -5.98
N GLU A 72 -14.13 -4.24 -7.25
CA GLU A 72 -13.93 -5.24 -8.30
C GLU A 72 -12.48 -5.77 -8.32
N PRO A 73 -12.27 -7.06 -8.63
CA PRO A 73 -10.94 -7.61 -8.81
C PRO A 73 -10.19 -6.99 -9.99
N ILE A 74 -8.95 -6.54 -9.76
CA ILE A 74 -8.06 -6.05 -10.81
C ILE A 74 -7.41 -7.26 -11.51
N THR A 75 -7.80 -7.52 -12.75
CA THR A 75 -7.39 -8.75 -13.50
C THR A 75 -6.58 -8.46 -14.76
N ARG A 76 -6.75 -7.27 -15.35
CA ARG A 76 -6.08 -6.81 -16.56
C ARG A 76 -4.63 -6.41 -16.29
N VAL A 77 -3.67 -6.99 -17.02
CA VAL A 77 -2.22 -6.74 -16.78
C VAL A 77 -1.83 -5.28 -16.99
N ASP A 78 -2.41 -4.64 -18.00
CA ASP A 78 -2.22 -3.22 -18.31
C ASP A 78 -2.82 -2.27 -17.26
N VAL A 79 -3.63 -2.79 -16.34
CA VAL A 79 -4.14 -2.07 -15.16
C VAL A 79 -3.36 -2.46 -13.90
N ILE A 80 -3.11 -3.76 -13.67
CA ILE A 80 -2.43 -4.27 -12.47
C ILE A 80 -1.05 -3.64 -12.30
N GLN A 81 -0.26 -3.56 -13.38
CA GLN A 81 1.14 -3.10 -13.26
C GLN A 81 1.23 -1.61 -12.86
N PRO A 82 0.53 -0.67 -13.53
CA PRO A 82 0.54 0.73 -13.07
C PRO A 82 -0.09 0.93 -11.69
N VAL A 83 -1.14 0.16 -11.35
CA VAL A 83 -1.75 0.22 -10.01
C VAL A 83 -0.77 -0.23 -8.93
N LEU A 84 -0.09 -1.36 -9.12
CA LEU A 84 0.92 -1.84 -8.17
C LEU A 84 2.06 -0.85 -8.02
N PHE A 85 2.53 -0.26 -9.11
CA PHE A 85 3.54 0.80 -9.08
C PHE A 85 3.10 2.00 -8.24
N ALA A 86 1.84 2.44 -8.37
CA ALA A 86 1.36 3.62 -7.64
C ALA A 86 1.16 3.39 -6.13
N VAL A 87 0.87 2.14 -5.71
CA VAL A 87 0.64 1.79 -4.30
C VAL A 87 1.94 1.56 -3.52
N MET A 88 3.04 1.29 -4.23
CA MET A 88 4.35 0.95 -3.69
C MET A 88 5.28 2.16 -3.62
#